data_AF-A0A1F8RKT3-F1
#
_entry.id   AF-A0A1F8RKT3-F1
#
_cell.length_a   1.000
_cell.length_b   1.000
_cell.length_c   1.000
_cell.angle_alpha   90.00
_cell.angle_beta   90.00
_cell.angle_gamma   90.00
#
_symmetry.space_group_name_H-M   'P 1'
#
loop_
_entity.id
_entity.type
_entity.pdbx_description
1 polymer ?
#
loop_
_entity_poly.entity_id
_entity_poly.type
_entity_poly.pdbx_seq_one_letter_code
_entity_poly.pdbx_strand_id
1 'polypeptide(L)'
;MTTTAIEVEIERPDLPPLPQPPIADLRFLEEVAAATAGVSRLEMCIQCGTCGGSCPPSADMDHTPRQLFAMIRAGMRDEALRSNTPWICVSCYHCVVRCPQGVHIADVMYTLKSMAIRAKLYKDSTAPDFSQTFVDFVENYGRSFEFGLATRHYLKHYPLRLPGMVPKGFGMLARGRMDLTPHRIEGLDQFRAILARAKELEAAS
;
A
#
# COMPACT_ATOMS: atom_id res chain seq x y z
N MET A 1 -10.46 50.05 39.89
CA MET A 1 -10.15 48.63 40.13
C MET A 1 -9.33 48.15 38.94
N THR A 2 -8.02 48.28 39.04
CA THR A 2 -7.07 47.89 37.99
C THR A 2 -6.55 46.51 38.34
N THR A 3 -6.92 45.51 37.55
CA THR A 3 -6.46 44.12 37.70
C THR A 3 -5.00 44.05 37.25
N THR A 4 -4.08 43.83 38.19
CA THR A 4 -2.68 43.51 37.88
C THR A 4 -2.63 42.05 37.43
N ALA A 5 -2.32 41.82 36.17
CA ALA A 5 -1.97 40.50 35.67
C ALA A 5 -0.60 40.10 36.23
N ILE A 6 -0.55 38.97 36.93
CA ILE A 6 0.71 38.33 37.34
C ILE A 6 1.17 37.50 36.14
N GLU A 7 2.18 37.97 35.43
CA GLU A 7 2.87 37.18 34.42
C GLU A 7 3.76 36.16 35.13
N VAL A 8 3.39 34.87 35.04
CA VAL A 8 4.24 33.77 35.48
C VAL A 8 5.19 33.45 34.34
N GLU A 9 6.43 33.89 34.47
CA GLU A 9 7.53 33.53 33.58
C GLU A 9 7.88 32.05 33.83
N ILE A 10 7.38 31.16 32.98
CA ILE A 10 7.80 29.76 32.97
C ILE A 10 9.15 29.70 32.25
N GLU A 11 10.24 29.82 33.00
CA GLU A 11 11.58 29.51 32.49
C GLU A 11 11.61 28.04 32.05
N ARG A 12 11.61 27.81 30.74
CA ARG A 12 11.89 26.49 30.17
C ARG A 12 13.39 26.27 30.32
N PRO A 13 13.87 25.28 31.09
CA PRO A 13 15.28 24.97 31.15
C PRO A 13 15.79 24.69 29.73
N ASP A 14 16.94 25.28 29.45
CA ASP A 14 17.73 25.18 28.23
C ASP A 14 18.16 23.73 28.00
N LEU A 15 17.24 22.96 27.43
CA LEU A 15 17.52 21.60 26.99
C LEU A 15 18.60 21.66 25.90
N PRO A 16 19.67 20.84 25.98
CA PRO A 16 20.66 20.78 24.93
C PRO A 16 19.98 20.48 23.59
N PRO A 17 20.46 21.08 22.49
CA PRO A 17 19.89 20.83 21.17
C PRO A 17 19.91 19.32 20.93
N LEU A 18 18.73 18.76 20.66
CA LEU A 18 18.64 17.35 20.30
C LEU A 18 19.60 17.11 19.13
N PRO A 19 20.38 16.02 19.14
CA PRO A 19 21.25 15.68 18.03
C PRO A 19 20.39 15.69 16.78
N GLN A 20 20.68 16.64 15.89
CA GLN A 20 19.98 16.73 14.62
C GLN A 20 20.40 15.48 13.85
N PRO A 21 19.48 14.58 13.49
CA PRO A 21 19.85 13.42 12.69
C PRO A 21 20.53 13.94 11.42
N PRO A 22 21.58 13.25 10.92
CA PRO A 22 22.21 13.63 9.66
C PRO A 22 21.11 13.83 8.63
N ILE A 23 21.11 14.97 7.91
CA ILE A 23 20.04 15.37 7.00
C ILE A 23 19.68 14.14 6.16
N ALA A 24 18.59 13.49 6.57
CA ALA A 24 18.16 12.25 5.96
C ALA A 24 17.85 12.57 4.50
N ASP A 25 17.90 11.58 3.63
CA ASP A 25 17.58 11.78 2.22
C ASP A 25 16.08 12.11 2.08
N LEU A 26 15.71 13.36 2.38
CA LEU A 26 14.36 13.92 2.29
C LEU A 26 13.83 13.78 0.87
N ARG A 27 14.72 13.57 -0.12
CA ARG A 27 14.40 13.19 -1.48
C ARG A 27 13.51 11.95 -1.54
N PHE A 28 13.71 10.96 -0.67
CA PHE A 28 12.87 9.76 -0.67
C PHE A 28 11.46 10.07 -0.14
N LEU A 29 11.33 10.89 0.90
CA LEU A 29 10.04 11.36 1.38
C LEU A 29 9.30 12.15 0.30
N GLU A 30 9.98 13.11 -0.32
CA GLU A 30 9.45 13.95 -1.39
C GLU A 30 9.04 13.12 -2.61
N GLU A 31 9.85 12.13 -3.01
CA GLU A 31 9.53 11.20 -4.09
C GLU A 31 8.29 10.37 -3.79
N VAL A 32 8.20 9.78 -2.59
CA VAL A 32 7.02 9.00 -2.20
C VAL A 32 5.78 9.90 -2.20
N ALA A 33 5.88 11.09 -1.63
CA ALA A 33 4.76 12.02 -1.56
C ALA A 33 4.30 12.49 -2.94
N ALA A 34 5.22 12.80 -3.84
CA ALA A 34 4.94 13.19 -5.22
C ALA A 34 4.36 12.04 -6.05
N ALA A 35 4.84 10.82 -5.84
CA ALA A 35 4.34 9.62 -6.52
C ALA A 35 3.02 9.08 -5.93
N THR A 36 2.53 9.62 -4.81
CA THR A 36 1.22 9.28 -4.26
C THR A 36 0.12 10.00 -5.01
N ALA A 37 -0.82 9.23 -5.57
CA ALA A 37 -1.97 9.76 -6.28
C ALA A 37 -2.78 10.69 -5.37
N GLY A 38 -3.16 11.85 -5.89
CA GLY A 38 -3.87 12.87 -5.11
C GLY A 38 -2.95 13.58 -4.12
N VAL A 39 -3.44 13.81 -2.89
CA VAL A 39 -2.71 14.54 -1.86
C VAL A 39 -2.28 13.58 -0.76
N SER A 40 -0.99 13.26 -0.68
CA SER A 40 -0.47 12.29 0.31
C SER A 40 -0.56 12.78 1.76
N ARG A 41 -0.24 14.07 1.98
CA ARG A 41 0.04 14.70 3.29
C ARG A 41 1.08 13.93 4.12
N LEU A 42 1.93 13.11 3.51
CA LEU A 42 2.88 12.24 4.20
C LEU A 42 3.87 13.04 5.06
N GLU A 43 4.28 14.22 4.59
CA GLU A 43 5.18 15.17 5.23
C GLU A 43 4.60 15.70 6.56
N MET A 44 3.27 15.72 6.69
CA MET A 44 2.57 16.15 7.90
C MET A 44 2.56 15.07 8.99
N CYS A 45 3.12 13.88 8.74
CA CYS A 45 3.10 12.80 9.71
C CYS A 45 3.87 13.15 11.00
N ILE A 46 3.14 13.29 12.11
CA ILE A 46 3.68 13.55 13.47
C ILE A 46 4.07 12.28 14.24
N GLN A 47 4.12 11.11 13.59
CA GLN A 47 4.55 9.84 14.21
C GLN A 47 3.70 9.38 15.43
N CYS A 48 2.43 9.77 15.53
CA CYS A 48 1.55 9.42 16.67
C CYS A 48 1.22 7.93 16.83
N GLY A 49 1.33 7.13 15.77
CA GLY A 49 1.11 5.66 15.83
C GLY A 49 -0.34 5.18 15.74
N THR A 50 -1.34 6.07 15.63
CA THR A 50 -2.75 5.70 15.46
C THR A 50 -2.96 4.71 14.32
N CYS A 51 -2.24 4.89 13.21
CA CYS A 51 -2.32 4.00 12.05
C CYS A 51 -1.92 2.55 12.39
N GLY A 52 -0.83 2.35 13.15
CA GLY A 52 -0.41 1.02 13.61
C GLY A 52 -1.44 0.39 14.55
N GLY A 53 -1.91 1.14 15.55
CA GLY A 53 -2.91 0.63 16.50
C GLY A 53 -4.29 0.39 15.89
N SER A 54 -4.63 1.06 14.79
CA SER A 54 -5.89 0.88 14.08
C SER A 54 -5.87 -0.28 13.07
N CYS A 55 -4.69 -0.78 12.69
CA CYS A 55 -4.53 -1.67 11.55
C CYS A 55 -4.85 -3.13 11.92
N PRO A 56 -5.89 -3.75 11.33
CA PRO A 56 -6.24 -5.14 11.65
C PRO A 56 -5.10 -6.14 11.40
N PRO A 57 -4.37 -6.10 10.26
CA PRO A 57 -3.26 -7.03 10.03
C PRO A 57 -1.92 -6.55 10.60
N SER A 58 -1.92 -5.63 11.59
CA SER A 58 -0.68 -5.08 12.17
C SER A 58 0.27 -6.14 12.74
N ALA A 59 -0.27 -7.26 13.25
CA ALA A 59 0.51 -8.36 13.80
C ALA A 59 1.33 -9.12 12.74
N ASP A 60 0.90 -9.09 11.47
CA ASP A 60 1.57 -9.77 10.36
C ASP A 60 2.53 -8.84 9.58
N MET A 61 2.57 -7.55 9.95
CA MET A 61 3.43 -6.55 9.31
C MET A 61 4.85 -6.60 9.88
N ASP A 62 5.85 -6.50 8.99
CA ASP A 62 7.25 -6.24 9.37
C ASP A 62 7.37 -4.90 10.10
N HIS A 63 6.67 -3.87 9.60
CA HIS A 63 6.72 -2.51 10.09
C HIS A 63 5.32 -1.90 10.07
N THR A 64 4.83 -1.38 11.18
CA THR A 64 3.58 -0.59 11.17
C THR A 64 3.70 0.61 10.22
N PRO A 65 2.60 1.19 9.72
CA PRO A 65 2.66 2.35 8.83
C PRO A 65 3.47 3.52 9.43
N ARG A 66 3.40 3.71 10.76
CA ARG A 66 4.23 4.70 11.46
C ARG A 66 5.73 4.43 11.27
N GLN A 67 6.17 3.19 11.52
CA GLN A 67 7.57 2.79 11.38
C GLN A 67 8.04 2.93 9.93
N LEU A 68 7.20 2.50 8.97
CA LEU A 68 7.51 2.65 7.56
C LEU A 68 7.70 4.12 7.17
N PHE A 69 6.86 5.02 7.68
CA PHE A 69 7.00 6.46 7.43
C PHE A 69 8.23 7.06 8.12
N ALA A 70 8.64 6.54 9.28
CA ALA A 70 9.90 6.93 9.90
C ALA A 70 11.10 6.50 9.03
N MET A 71 11.06 5.29 8.46
CA MET A 71 12.09 4.80 7.54
C MET A 71 12.17 5.63 6.26
N ILE A 72 11.02 6.01 5.69
CA ILE A 72 10.95 6.91 4.53
C ILE A 72 11.59 8.27 4.86
N ARG A 73 11.22 8.86 6.01
CA ARG A 73 11.83 10.11 6.49
C ARG A 73 13.32 10.00 6.77
N ALA A 74 13.80 8.80 7.10
CA ALA A 74 15.21 8.51 7.34
C ALA A 74 16.00 8.19 6.05
N GLY A 75 15.36 8.17 4.87
CA GLY A 75 15.99 7.82 3.61
C GLY A 75 16.31 6.32 3.46
N MET A 76 15.75 5.45 4.31
CA MET A 76 15.96 3.99 4.28
C MET A 76 15.13 3.33 3.15
N ARG A 77 15.45 3.68 1.90
CA ARG A 77 14.67 3.27 0.72
C ARG A 77 14.55 1.77 0.61
N ASP A 78 15.68 1.08 0.58
CA ASP A 78 15.71 -0.36 0.27
C ASP A 78 14.99 -1.16 1.34
N GLU A 79 15.19 -0.82 2.61
CA GLU A 79 14.52 -1.45 3.74
C GLU A 79 13.02 -1.16 3.73
N ALA A 80 12.60 0.08 3.43
CA ALA A 80 11.19 0.44 3.36
C ALA A 80 10.48 -0.29 2.21
N LEU A 81 11.10 -0.36 1.03
CA LEU A 81 10.51 -1.02 -0.14
C LEU A 81 10.48 -2.56 -0.01
N ARG A 82 11.47 -3.17 0.67
CA ARG A 82 11.47 -4.62 0.95
C ARG A 82 10.48 -5.05 2.03
N SER A 83 9.84 -4.12 2.75
CA SER A 83 8.85 -4.44 3.77
C SER A 83 7.65 -5.18 3.18
N ASN A 84 7.13 -6.20 3.88
CA ASN A 84 5.87 -6.86 3.51
C ASN A 84 4.63 -5.97 3.74
N THR A 85 4.79 -4.84 4.43
CA THR A 85 3.69 -4.05 4.98
C THR A 85 2.77 -3.47 3.90
N PRO A 86 3.29 -2.90 2.80
CA PRO A 86 2.44 -2.50 1.70
C PRO A 86 1.61 -3.70 1.19
N TRP A 87 2.22 -4.86 1.00
CA TRP A 87 1.58 -6.07 0.46
C TRP A 87 0.46 -6.63 1.33
N ILE A 88 0.56 -6.50 2.66
CA ILE A 88 -0.44 -6.94 3.63
C ILE A 88 -1.56 -5.90 3.83
N CYS A 89 -1.35 -4.65 3.43
CA CYS A 89 -2.37 -3.62 3.49
C CYS A 89 -3.61 -4.03 2.67
N VAL A 90 -4.74 -4.19 3.37
CA VAL A 90 -6.05 -4.53 2.81
C VAL A 90 -6.89 -3.32 2.39
N SER A 91 -6.30 -2.12 2.45
CA SER A 91 -6.94 -0.86 2.04
C SER A 91 -8.33 -0.66 2.67
N CYS A 92 -8.46 -0.91 3.98
CA CYS A 92 -9.71 -0.69 4.71
C CYS A 92 -9.95 0.78 5.11
N TYR A 93 -8.98 1.66 4.86
CA TYR A 93 -9.00 3.11 5.14
C TYR A 93 -9.17 3.54 6.61
N HIS A 94 -9.20 2.63 7.58
CA HIS A 94 -9.33 2.98 8.99
C HIS A 94 -8.21 3.90 9.50
N CYS A 95 -6.99 3.65 9.02
CA CYS A 95 -5.82 4.47 9.34
C CYS A 95 -5.90 5.89 8.76
N VAL A 96 -6.59 6.08 7.62
CA VAL A 96 -6.79 7.39 6.97
C VAL A 96 -7.78 8.22 7.78
N VAL A 97 -8.94 7.65 8.10
CA VAL A 97 -10.02 8.34 8.85
C VAL A 97 -9.57 8.73 10.26
N ARG A 98 -8.74 7.90 10.91
CA ARG A 98 -8.28 8.16 12.28
C ARG A 98 -7.00 9.00 12.35
N CYS A 99 -6.40 9.36 11.22
CA CYS A 99 -5.17 10.14 11.24
C CYS A 99 -5.45 11.58 11.67
N PRO A 100 -4.88 12.08 12.79
CA PRO A 100 -5.09 13.47 13.21
C PRO A 100 -4.47 14.50 12.26
N GLN A 101 -3.58 14.07 11.36
CA GLN A 101 -2.93 14.91 10.35
C GLN A 101 -3.50 14.72 8.94
N GLY A 102 -4.51 13.86 8.80
CA GLY A 102 -5.16 13.57 7.53
C GLY A 102 -4.23 12.92 6.50
N VAL A 103 -3.23 12.13 6.92
CA VAL A 103 -2.35 11.44 5.99
C VAL A 103 -3.14 10.40 5.19
N HIS A 104 -2.96 10.38 3.87
CA HIS A 104 -3.57 9.43 2.95
C HIS A 104 -2.79 8.10 2.95
N ILE A 105 -2.77 7.44 4.11
CA ILE A 105 -1.91 6.28 4.41
C ILE A 105 -2.14 5.12 3.43
N ALA A 106 -3.38 4.84 3.06
CA ALA A 106 -3.69 3.76 2.11
C ALA A 106 -3.08 4.05 0.73
N ASP A 107 -3.17 5.29 0.26
CA ASP A 107 -2.63 5.73 -1.03
C ASP A 107 -1.09 5.65 -1.03
N VAL A 108 -0.45 6.08 0.06
CA VAL A 108 1.01 5.92 0.26
C VAL A 108 1.40 4.43 0.20
N MET A 109 0.61 3.51 0.76
CA MET A 109 0.90 2.07 0.64
C MET A 109 0.85 1.57 -0.80
N TYR A 110 -0.08 2.06 -1.64
CA TYR A 110 -0.11 1.72 -3.07
C TYR A 110 1.10 2.28 -3.82
N THR A 111 1.55 3.49 -3.49
CA THR A 111 2.79 4.06 -4.03
C THR A 111 3.98 3.18 -3.69
N LEU A 112 4.11 2.76 -2.43
CA LEU A 112 5.21 1.89 -1.99
C LEU A 112 5.17 0.52 -2.69
N LYS A 113 3.99 -0.08 -2.92
CA LYS A 113 3.85 -1.31 -3.74
C LYS A 113 4.42 -1.08 -5.14
N SER A 114 4.01 0.01 -5.80
CA SER A 114 4.40 0.33 -7.18
C SER A 114 5.91 0.59 -7.29
N MET A 115 6.48 1.32 -6.32
CA MET A 115 7.92 1.55 -6.23
C MET A 115 8.69 0.24 -5.97
N ALA A 116 8.21 -0.61 -5.07
CA ALA A 116 8.80 -1.92 -4.79
C ALA A 116 8.81 -2.84 -6.02
N ILE A 117 7.73 -2.86 -6.81
CA ILE A 117 7.65 -3.61 -8.08
C ILE A 117 8.68 -3.07 -9.08
N ARG A 118 8.71 -1.75 -9.31
CA ARG A 118 9.65 -1.12 -10.27
C ARG A 118 11.10 -1.37 -9.90
N ALA A 119 11.44 -1.27 -8.61
CA ALA A 119 12.78 -1.49 -8.11
C ALA A 119 13.13 -2.99 -7.91
N LYS A 120 12.17 -3.90 -8.07
CA LYS A 120 12.30 -5.34 -7.73
C LYS A 120 12.77 -5.57 -6.29
N LEU A 121 12.28 -4.73 -5.38
CA LEU A 121 12.59 -4.77 -3.94
C LEU A 121 11.42 -5.38 -3.18
N TYR A 122 11.39 -6.71 -3.10
CA TYR A 122 10.41 -7.47 -2.31
C TYR A 122 11.01 -8.81 -1.89
N LYS A 123 10.55 -9.38 -0.78
CA LYS A 123 11.11 -10.63 -0.22
C LYS A 123 10.82 -11.85 -1.10
N ASP A 124 9.61 -11.93 -1.64
CA ASP A 124 9.18 -12.99 -2.54
C ASP A 124 8.26 -12.43 -3.64
N SER A 125 8.17 -13.14 -4.76
CA SER A 125 7.38 -12.68 -5.91
C SER A 125 5.90 -13.04 -5.83
N THR A 126 5.45 -13.73 -4.78
CA THR A 126 4.08 -14.27 -4.66
C THR A 126 3.02 -13.18 -4.77
N ALA A 127 3.19 -12.09 -4.02
CA ALA A 127 2.25 -10.97 -4.05
C ALA A 127 2.36 -10.13 -5.35
N PRO A 128 3.56 -9.73 -5.82
CA PRO A 128 3.70 -9.09 -7.13
C PRO A 128 3.11 -9.91 -8.29
N ASP A 129 3.39 -11.21 -8.34
CA ASP A 129 2.92 -12.11 -9.40
C ASP A 129 1.40 -12.30 -9.35
N PHE A 130 0.81 -12.35 -8.16
CA PHE A 130 -0.64 -12.37 -7.99
C PHE A 130 -1.27 -11.08 -8.51
N SER A 131 -0.73 -9.92 -8.12
CA SER A 131 -1.20 -8.61 -8.59
C SER A 131 -1.10 -8.48 -10.11
N GLN A 132 0.01 -8.92 -10.71
CA GLN A 132 0.17 -8.91 -12.17
C GLN A 132 -0.84 -9.83 -12.85
N THR A 133 -1.03 -11.04 -12.34
CA THR A 133 -2.02 -11.98 -12.89
C THR A 133 -3.44 -11.41 -12.82
N PHE A 134 -3.79 -10.76 -11.71
CA PHE A 134 -5.07 -10.08 -11.56
C PHE A 134 -5.24 -8.96 -12.58
N VAL A 135 -4.23 -8.08 -12.71
CA VAL A 135 -4.23 -6.99 -13.69
C VAL A 135 -4.36 -7.54 -15.11
N ASP A 136 -3.63 -8.59 -15.47
CA ASP A 136 -3.72 -9.22 -16.79
C ASP A 136 -5.15 -9.67 -17.12
N PHE A 137 -5.88 -10.26 -16.17
CA PHE A 137 -7.28 -10.63 -16.40
C PHE A 137 -8.17 -9.41 -16.57
N VAL A 138 -7.98 -8.39 -15.74
CA VAL A 138 -8.76 -7.15 -15.82
C VAL A 138 -8.50 -6.42 -17.14
N GLU A 139 -7.25 -6.28 -17.59
CA GLU A 139 -6.94 -5.59 -18.86
C GLU A 139 -7.46 -6.35 -20.09
N ASN A 140 -7.43 -7.69 -20.04
CA ASN A 140 -7.84 -8.52 -21.17
C ASN A 140 -9.36 -8.73 -21.27
N TYR A 141 -10.05 -8.86 -20.13
CA TYR A 141 -11.47 -9.23 -20.07
C TYR A 141 -12.37 -8.15 -19.44
N GLY A 142 -11.78 -7.12 -18.82
CA GLY A 142 -12.49 -6.05 -18.11
C GLY A 142 -13.00 -6.44 -16.72
N ARG A 143 -12.71 -7.67 -16.26
CA ARG A 143 -13.10 -8.17 -14.93
C ARG A 143 -12.15 -9.26 -14.45
N SER A 144 -12.16 -9.52 -13.15
CA SER A 144 -11.42 -10.65 -12.58
C SER A 144 -12.03 -11.99 -13.00
N PHE A 145 -11.15 -12.98 -13.17
CA PHE A 145 -11.53 -14.37 -13.43
C PHE A 145 -10.92 -15.25 -12.34
N GLU A 146 -11.71 -15.51 -11.30
CA GLU A 146 -11.23 -16.10 -10.04
C GLU A 146 -10.62 -17.50 -10.22
N PHE A 147 -11.22 -18.36 -11.04
CA PHE A 147 -10.66 -19.69 -11.30
C PHE A 147 -9.30 -19.59 -11.98
N GLY A 148 -9.17 -18.78 -13.04
CA GLY A 148 -7.90 -18.58 -13.72
C GLY A 148 -6.84 -17.93 -12.84
N LEU A 149 -7.23 -16.97 -11.99
CA LEU A 149 -6.35 -16.32 -11.02
C LEU A 149 -5.83 -17.33 -9.99
N ALA A 150 -6.73 -18.10 -9.37
CA ALA A 150 -6.37 -19.14 -8.40
C ALA A 150 -5.48 -20.21 -9.05
N THR A 151 -5.86 -20.73 -10.22
CA THR A 151 -5.07 -21.76 -10.92
C THR A 151 -3.67 -21.25 -11.27
N ARG A 152 -3.52 -20.06 -11.87
CA ARG A 152 -2.21 -19.48 -12.21
C ARG A 152 -1.35 -19.27 -10.96
N HIS A 153 -1.93 -18.71 -9.90
CA HIS A 153 -1.22 -18.46 -8.65
C HIS A 153 -0.71 -19.76 -8.01
N TYR A 154 -1.58 -20.76 -7.87
CA TYR A 154 -1.21 -22.04 -7.25
C TYR A 154 -0.23 -22.82 -8.11
N LEU A 155 -0.38 -22.87 -9.43
CA LEU A 155 0.57 -23.55 -10.30
C LEU A 155 1.97 -22.92 -10.22
N LYS A 156 2.07 -21.60 -10.10
CA LYS A 156 3.35 -20.88 -10.04
C LYS A 156 4.03 -20.97 -8.67
N HIS A 157 3.28 -20.82 -7.57
CA HIS A 157 3.88 -20.68 -6.23
C HIS A 157 3.66 -21.89 -5.32
N TYR A 158 2.59 -22.66 -5.52
CA TYR A 158 2.19 -23.74 -4.61
C TYR A 158 1.65 -25.00 -5.33
N PRO A 159 2.35 -25.55 -6.35
CA PRO A 159 1.81 -26.62 -7.19
C PRO A 159 1.48 -27.88 -6.37
N LEU A 160 2.27 -28.17 -5.33
CA LEU A 160 2.05 -29.29 -4.42
C LEU A 160 0.83 -29.13 -3.51
N ARG A 161 0.31 -27.90 -3.32
CA ARG A 161 -0.90 -27.66 -2.51
C ARG A 161 -2.19 -27.77 -3.32
N LEU A 162 -2.09 -27.72 -4.65
CA LEU A 162 -3.26 -27.76 -5.54
C LEU A 162 -4.12 -29.03 -5.37
N PRO A 163 -3.56 -30.25 -5.22
CA PRO A 163 -4.37 -31.46 -4.99
C PRO A 163 -5.26 -31.37 -3.75
N GLY A 164 -4.79 -30.71 -2.69
CA GLY A 164 -5.56 -30.53 -1.45
C GLY A 164 -6.76 -29.58 -1.60
N MET A 165 -6.79 -28.72 -2.62
CA MET A 165 -7.90 -27.81 -2.88
C MET A 165 -8.96 -28.38 -3.83
N VAL A 166 -8.63 -29.44 -4.59
CA VAL A 166 -9.53 -30.05 -5.57
C VAL A 166 -10.91 -30.41 -4.99
N PRO A 167 -11.04 -31.02 -3.80
CA PRO A 167 -12.36 -31.37 -3.27
C PRO A 167 -13.26 -30.16 -3.02
N LYS A 168 -12.70 -29.05 -2.50
CA LYS A 168 -13.43 -27.81 -2.27
C LYS A 168 -13.78 -27.11 -3.58
N GLY A 169 -12.83 -27.07 -4.52
CA GLY A 169 -13.03 -26.51 -5.86
C GLY A 169 -14.16 -27.23 -6.62
N PHE A 170 -14.17 -28.57 -6.60
CA PHE A 170 -15.23 -29.37 -7.21
C PHE A 170 -16.60 -29.08 -6.57
N GLY A 171 -16.65 -28.96 -5.23
CA GLY A 171 -17.88 -28.62 -4.51
C GLY A 171 -18.45 -27.23 -4.84
N MET A 172 -17.60 -26.26 -5.17
CA MET A 172 -17.99 -24.93 -5.64
C MET A 172 -18.47 -24.96 -7.10
N LEU A 173 -17.74 -25.69 -7.96
CA LEU A 173 -18.08 -25.86 -9.36
C LEU A 173 -19.45 -26.55 -9.55
N ALA A 174 -19.68 -27.66 -8.82
CA ALA A 174 -20.95 -28.39 -8.85
C ALA A 174 -22.16 -27.53 -8.39
N ARG A 175 -21.91 -26.45 -7.65
CA ARG A 175 -22.93 -25.49 -7.20
C ARG A 175 -23.01 -24.23 -8.05
N GLY A 176 -22.27 -24.16 -9.16
CA GLY A 176 -22.23 -22.98 -10.02
C GLY A 176 -21.66 -21.73 -9.33
N ARG A 177 -20.81 -21.91 -8.29
CA ARG A 177 -20.20 -20.80 -7.53
C ARG A 177 -18.81 -20.42 -8.05
N MET A 178 -18.41 -20.96 -9.21
CA MET A 178 -17.10 -20.77 -9.81
C MET A 178 -17.21 -20.96 -11.32
N ASP A 179 -16.82 -19.93 -12.08
CA ASP A 179 -16.79 -19.98 -13.54
C ASP A 179 -15.51 -20.70 -14.01
N LEU A 180 -15.61 -21.53 -15.06
CA LEU A 180 -14.44 -22.20 -15.66
C LEU A 180 -13.82 -21.45 -16.83
N THR A 181 -14.53 -20.47 -17.37
CA THR A 181 -14.07 -19.66 -18.49
C THR A 181 -14.20 -18.17 -18.13
N PRO A 182 -13.27 -17.34 -18.60
CA PRO A 182 -13.34 -15.90 -18.34
C PRO A 182 -14.49 -15.26 -19.13
N HIS A 183 -15.28 -14.44 -18.46
CA HIS A 183 -16.32 -13.63 -19.07
C HIS A 183 -15.79 -12.22 -19.37
N ARG A 184 -16.24 -11.62 -20.48
CA ARG A 184 -15.88 -10.24 -20.86
C ARG A 184 -16.96 -9.27 -20.44
N ILE A 185 -16.56 -8.04 -20.09
CA ILE A 185 -17.51 -6.94 -19.89
C ILE A 185 -18.04 -6.39 -21.23
N GLU A 186 -19.19 -5.74 -21.18
CA GLU A 186 -19.66 -4.90 -22.28
C GLU A 186 -18.78 -3.64 -22.38
N GLY A 187 -18.53 -3.17 -23.61
CA GLY A 187 -17.70 -1.97 -23.81
C GLY A 187 -16.19 -2.17 -23.59
N LEU A 188 -15.67 -3.40 -23.79
CA LEU A 188 -14.26 -3.73 -23.56
C LEU A 188 -13.27 -2.81 -24.30
N ASP A 189 -13.59 -2.39 -25.53
CA ASP A 189 -12.72 -1.49 -26.30
C ASP A 189 -12.66 -0.09 -25.71
N GLN A 190 -13.80 0.44 -25.21
CA GLN A 190 -13.82 1.70 -24.47
C GLN A 190 -13.03 1.59 -23.17
N PHE A 191 -13.19 0.49 -22.43
CA PHE A 191 -12.42 0.22 -21.22
C PHE A 191 -10.91 0.21 -21.51
N ARG A 192 -10.47 -0.47 -22.57
CA ARG A 192 -9.07 -0.48 -23.00
C ARG A 192 -8.56 0.91 -23.39
N ALA A 193 -9.39 1.72 -24.05
CA ALA A 193 -9.04 3.10 -24.37
C ALA A 193 -8.84 3.96 -23.10
N ILE A 194 -9.68 3.79 -22.07
CA ILE A 194 -9.52 4.45 -20.77
C ILE A 194 -8.20 4.04 -20.12
N LEU A 195 -7.89 2.74 -20.09
CA LEU A 195 -6.63 2.25 -19.51
C LEU A 195 -5.41 2.76 -20.28
N ALA A 196 -5.47 2.77 -21.61
CA ALA A 196 -4.40 3.31 -22.44
C ALA A 196 -4.14 4.79 -22.11
N ARG A 197 -5.21 5.59 -22.01
CA ARG A 197 -5.11 6.99 -21.64
C ARG A 197 -4.54 7.19 -20.24
N ALA A 198 -4.93 6.35 -19.28
CA ALA A 198 -4.39 6.41 -17.92
C ALA A 198 -2.88 6.13 -17.88
N LYS A 199 -2.42 5.10 -18.62
CA LYS A 199 -0.99 4.76 -18.73
C LYS A 199 -0.17 5.86 -19.40
N GLU A 200 -0.73 6.54 -20.40
CA GLU A 200 -0.08 7.72 -21.02
C GLU A 200 0.10 8.86 -20.02
N LEU A 201 -0.92 9.14 -19.20
CA LEU A 201 -0.85 10.19 -18.19
C LEU A 201 0.17 9.87 -17.10
N GLU A 202 0.23 8.61 -16.64
CA GLU A 202 1.23 8.15 -15.68
C GLU A 202 2.65 8.22 -16.23
N ALA A 203 2.86 7.96 -17.52
CA ALA A 203 4.17 8.09 -18.16
C ALA A 203 4.61 9.55 -18.37
N ALA A 204 3.67 10.49 -18.35
CA ALA A 204 3.92 11.91 -18.54
C ALA A 204 4.10 12.70 -17.22
N SER A 205 3.76 12.08 -16.09
CA SER A 205 3.90 12.62 -14.71
C SER A 205 5.18 12.13 -14.03
#